data_AF-A0A8X6SB39-F1
#
_entry.id   AF-A0A8X6SB39-F1
#
_cell.length_a   1.000
_cell.length_b   1.000
_cell.length_c   1.000
_cell.angle_alpha   90.00
_cell.angle_beta   90.00
_cell.angle_gamma   90.00
#
_symmetry.space_group_name_H-M   'P 1'
#
loop_
_entity.id
_entity.type
_entity.pdbx_description
1 polymer ?
#
loop_
_entity_poly.entity_id
_entity_poly.type
_entity_poly.pdbx_seq_one_letter_code
_entity_poly.pdbx_strand_id
1 'polypeptide(L)'
;MRKGPLTAINLQLMVIKFEETGSLNVRSGRGIKPVSAEAKEKVALQVKEDKTSNVQASTSVRLVAEALDLPRSTVHHAKHSQLLSIQASTCAGIAST
;
A
#
# COMPACT_ATOMS: atom_id res chain seq x y z
N MET A 1 5.13 27.56 1.65
CA MET A 1 4.46 26.66 2.61
C MET A 1 4.02 27.51 3.78
N ARG A 2 2.71 27.63 4.06
CA ARG A 2 2.24 28.36 5.26
C ARG A 2 2.87 27.68 6.48
N LYS A 3 3.62 28.43 7.29
CA LYS A 3 4.20 27.93 8.55
C LYS A 3 3.24 28.32 9.66
N GLY A 4 2.52 27.34 10.20
CA GLY A 4 1.60 27.51 11.33
C GLY A 4 0.31 26.70 11.17
N PRO A 5 -0.42 26.43 12.28
CA PRO A 5 -1.71 25.76 12.23
C PRO A 5 -2.72 26.53 11.36
N LEU A 6 -3.60 25.79 10.68
CA LEU A 6 -4.68 26.41 9.92
C LEU A 6 -5.68 27.04 10.90
N THR A 7 -5.99 28.33 10.74
CA THR A 7 -7.04 28.97 11.55
C THR A 7 -8.42 28.47 11.11
N ALA A 8 -9.41 28.53 12.00
CA ALA A 8 -10.79 28.10 11.70
C ALA A 8 -11.37 28.79 10.46
N ILE A 9 -11.14 30.10 10.32
CA ILE A 9 -11.57 30.90 9.16
C ILE A 9 -10.93 30.37 7.87
N ASN A 10 -9.63 30.06 7.90
CA ASN A 10 -8.93 29.52 6.74
C ASN A 10 -9.40 28.10 6.38
N LEU A 11 -9.83 27.30 7.36
CA LEU A 11 -10.43 25.99 7.11
C LEU A 11 -11.77 26.14 6.39
N GLN A 12 -12.62 27.05 6.87
CA GLN A 12 -13.93 27.31 6.28
C GLN A 12 -13.81 27.75 4.82
N LEU A 13 -12.83 28.62 4.51
CA LEU A 13 -12.54 29.01 3.13
C LEU A 13 -12.04 27.85 2.26
N MET A 14 -11.28 26.90 2.83
CA MET A 14 -10.88 25.70 2.09
C MET A 14 -12.07 24.79 1.79
N VAL A 15 -13.02 24.67 2.72
CA VAL A 15 -14.26 23.89 2.51
C VAL A 15 -15.10 24.50 1.40
N ILE A 16 -15.37 25.81 1.45
CA ILE A 16 -16.12 26.52 0.40
C ILE A 16 -15.46 26.32 -0.96
N LYS A 17 -14.14 26.48 -1.04
CA LYS A 17 -13.40 26.24 -2.28
C LYS A 17 -13.56 24.81 -2.79
N PHE A 18 -13.59 23.82 -1.89
CA PHE A 18 -13.82 22.42 -2.27
C PHE A 18 -15.25 22.19 -2.78
N GLU A 19 -16.25 22.79 -2.14
CA GLU A 19 -17.65 22.70 -2.58
C GLU A 19 -17.84 23.32 -3.98
N GLU A 20 -17.16 24.45 -4.27
CA GLU A 20 -17.23 25.13 -5.57
C GLU A 20 -16.46 24.40 -6.68
N THR A 21 -15.28 23.85 -6.37
CA THR A 21 -14.34 23.35 -7.39
C THR A 21 -14.18 21.84 -7.41
N GLY A 22 -14.70 21.14 -6.40
CA GLY A 22 -14.48 19.71 -6.17
C GLY A 22 -13.03 19.33 -5.86
N SER A 23 -12.11 20.29 -5.74
CA SER A 23 -10.68 20.01 -5.57
C SER A 23 -9.96 21.06 -4.72
N LEU A 24 -9.21 20.59 -3.73
CA LEU A 24 -8.33 21.44 -2.93
C LEU A 24 -7.00 21.77 -3.63
N ASN A 25 -6.72 21.18 -4.80
CA ASN A 25 -5.43 21.30 -5.51
C ASN A 25 -4.22 21.05 -4.61
N VAL A 26 -4.38 20.14 -3.64
CA VAL A 26 -3.28 19.69 -2.79
C VAL A 26 -2.31 18.92 -3.66
N ARG A 27 -1.02 19.29 -3.60
CA ARG A 27 0.03 18.50 -4.23
C ARG A 27 -0.01 17.09 -3.65
N SER A 28 0.20 16.09 -4.50
CA SER A 28 0.44 14.74 -4.04
C SER A 28 1.54 14.75 -2.97
N GLY A 29 1.33 13.96 -1.92
CA GLY A 29 2.32 13.82 -0.85
C GLY A 29 3.64 13.26 -1.38
N ARG A 30 4.61 13.08 -0.48
CA ARG A 30 5.78 12.26 -0.79
C ARG A 30 5.28 10.86 -1.13
N GLY A 31 5.39 10.47 -2.40
CA GLY A 31 5.03 9.13 -2.85
C GLY A 31 5.86 8.07 -2.16
N ILE A 32 5.33 6.86 -2.08
CA ILE A 32 6.10 5.69 -1.66
C ILE A 32 7.05 5.32 -2.80
N LYS A 33 8.32 5.07 -2.48
CA LYS A 33 9.29 4.59 -3.48
C LYS A 33 8.79 3.26 -4.06
N PRO A 34 8.68 3.12 -5.39
CA PRO A 34 8.24 1.87 -5.99
C PRO A 34 9.27 0.78 -5.69
N VAL A 35 8.78 -0.37 -5.23
CA VAL A 35 9.57 -1.60 -5.15
C VAL A 35 9.70 -2.19 -6.56
N SER A 36 10.89 -2.66 -6.94
CA SER A 36 11.12 -3.29 -8.24
C SER A 36 10.20 -4.50 -8.43
N ALA A 37 9.75 -4.72 -9.67
CA ALA A 37 8.88 -5.85 -10.00
C ALA A 37 9.55 -7.19 -9.61
N GLU A 38 10.85 -7.32 -9.86
CA GLU A 38 11.66 -8.47 -9.48
C GLU A 38 11.62 -8.74 -7.97
N ALA A 39 11.78 -7.71 -7.13
CA ALA A 39 11.72 -7.89 -5.67
C ALA A 39 10.30 -8.27 -5.21
N LYS A 40 9.26 -7.76 -5.87
CA LYS A 40 7.87 -8.16 -5.58
C LYS A 40 7.63 -9.63 -5.95
N GLU A 41 8.15 -10.07 -7.07
CA GLU A 41 8.02 -11.44 -7.56
C GLU A 41 8.77 -12.43 -6.66
N LYS A 42 10.03 -12.15 -6.32
CA LYS A 42 10.83 -12.98 -5.39
C LYS A 42 10.13 -13.14 -4.03
N VAL A 43 9.60 -12.04 -3.48
CA VAL A 43 8.80 -12.08 -2.25
C VAL A 43 7.50 -12.88 -2.44
N ALA A 44 6.86 -12.80 -3.61
CA ALA A 44 5.66 -13.60 -3.92
C ALA A 44 5.94 -15.10 -3.89
N LEU A 45 7.04 -15.51 -4.53
CA LEU A 45 7.42 -16.91 -4.65
C LEU A 45 7.75 -17.48 -3.28
N GLN A 46 8.59 -16.80 -2.50
CA GLN A 46 8.91 -17.23 -1.14
C GLN A 46 7.66 -17.33 -0.25
N VAL A 47 6.77 -16.34 -0.32
CA VAL A 47 5.52 -16.35 0.46
C VAL A 47 4.59 -17.48 0.01
N LYS A 48 4.57 -17.84 -1.27
CA LYS A 48 3.80 -18.98 -1.78
C LYS A 48 4.39 -20.31 -1.30
N GLU A 49 5.71 -20.48 -1.39
CA GLU A 49 6.42 -21.70 -0.94
C GLU A 49 6.22 -21.96 0.56
N ASP A 50 6.31 -20.90 1.36
CA ASP A 50 6.07 -20.97 2.81
C ASP A 50 4.60 -21.33 3.13
N LYS A 51 3.65 -20.89 2.30
CA LYS A 51 2.23 -21.26 2.45
C LYS A 51 1.93 -22.70 2.01
N THR A 52 2.63 -23.19 0.99
CA THR A 52 2.48 -24.58 0.53
C THR A 52 3.03 -25.58 1.54
N SER A 53 4.06 -25.20 2.31
CA SER A 53 4.60 -26.02 3.39
C SER A 53 3.79 -25.92 4.68
N ASN A 54 3.14 -24.78 4.94
CA ASN A 54 2.23 -24.62 6.06
C ASN A 54 1.03 -23.70 5.70
N VAL A 55 -0.12 -24.33 5.44
CA VAL A 55 -1.36 -23.68 4.96
C VAL A 55 -1.87 -22.59 5.92
N GLN A 56 -1.50 -22.65 7.21
CA GLN A 56 -1.94 -21.72 8.24
C GLN A 56 -0.87 -20.69 8.64
N ALA A 57 0.34 -20.75 8.05
CA ALA A 57 1.44 -19.88 8.44
C ALA A 57 1.28 -18.45 7.90
N SER A 58 1.24 -17.48 8.82
CA SER A 58 1.58 -16.10 8.50
C SER A 58 3.09 -16.01 8.28
N THR A 59 3.51 -15.79 7.04
CA THR A 59 4.92 -15.61 6.71
C THR A 59 5.49 -14.37 7.37
N SER A 60 6.49 -14.57 8.22
CA SER A 60 7.20 -13.50 8.90
C SER A 60 7.98 -12.67 7.90
N VAL A 61 7.74 -11.35 7.88
CA VAL A 61 8.47 -10.39 7.04
C VAL A 61 9.97 -10.44 7.33
N ARG A 62 10.36 -10.74 8.58
CA ARG A 62 11.77 -10.91 8.95
C ARG A 62 12.41 -12.08 8.22
N LEU A 63 11.78 -13.25 8.27
CA LEU A 63 12.35 -14.47 7.70
C LEU A 63 12.48 -14.36 6.18
N VAL A 64 11.48 -13.77 5.52
CA VAL A 64 11.53 -13.54 4.07
C VAL A 64 12.59 -12.51 3.69
N ALA A 65 12.78 -11.47 4.51
CA ALA A 65 13.85 -10.49 4.29
C ALA A 65 15.25 -11.10 4.43
N GLU A 66 15.44 -11.95 5.44
CA GLU A 66 16.70 -12.68 5.67
C GLU A 66 16.97 -13.71 4.56
N ALA A 67 15.93 -14.43 4.09
CA ALA A 67 16.06 -15.42 3.01
C ALA A 67 16.39 -14.80 1.65
N LEU A 68 15.85 -13.61 1.35
CA LEU A 68 16.00 -12.93 0.07
C LEU A 68 17.11 -11.87 0.06
N ASP A 69 17.78 -11.65 1.19
CA ASP A 69 18.72 -10.53 1.41
C ASP A 69 18.12 -9.17 0.99
N LEU A 70 16.85 -8.95 1.36
CA LEU A 70 16.11 -7.74 1.00
C LEU A 70 15.83 -6.88 2.24
N PRO A 71 15.78 -5.53 2.08
CA PRO A 71 15.34 -4.66 3.17
C PRO A 71 13.93 -5.05 3.63
N ARG A 72 13.70 -5.09 4.95
CA ARG A 72 12.37 -5.38 5.51
C ARG A 72 11.27 -4.46 4.98
N SER A 73 11.59 -3.19 4.71
CA SER A 73 10.65 -2.24 4.11
C SER A 73 10.17 -2.70 2.72
N THR A 74 11.06 -3.29 1.93
CA THR A 74 10.78 -3.82 0.59
C THR A 74 9.85 -5.02 0.67
N VAL A 75 10.16 -5.97 1.56
CA VAL A 75 9.32 -7.16 1.79
C VAL A 75 7.95 -6.76 2.34
N HIS A 76 7.90 -5.81 3.28
CA HIS A 76 6.66 -5.29 3.84
C HIS A 76 5.78 -4.63 2.77
N HIS A 77 6.36 -3.77 1.92
CA HIS A 77 5.63 -3.16 0.80
C HIS A 77 5.18 -4.19 -0.25
N ALA A 78 6.02 -5.17 -0.59
CA ALA A 78 5.66 -6.23 -1.51
C ALA A 78 4.50 -7.10 -0.98
N LYS A 79 4.55 -7.50 0.31
CA LYS A 79 3.49 -8.26 0.97
C LYS A 79 2.16 -7.51 1.00
N HIS A 80 2.17 -6.22 1.37
CA HIS A 80 0.96 -5.39 1.37
C HIS A 80 0.39 -5.17 -0.04
N SER A 81 1.25 -4.99 -1.04
CA SER A 81 0.82 -4.87 -2.44
C SER A 81 0.10 -6.14 -2.94
N GLN A 82 0.54 -7.33 -2.50
CA GLN A 82 -0.09 -8.60 -2.88
C GLN A 82 -1.44 -8.83 -2.22
N LEU A 83 -1.59 -8.46 -0.94
CA LEU A 83 -2.87 -8.55 -0.23
C LEU A 83 -3.95 -7.68 -0.90
N LEU A 84 -3.58 -6.49 -1.39
CA LEU A 84 -4.48 -5.60 -2.11
C LEU A 84 -4.91 -6.17 -3.47
N SER A 85 -4.02 -6.84 -4.21
CA SER A 85 -4.39 -7.50 -5.48
C SER A 85 -5.30 -8.72 -5.30
N ILE A 86 -5.11 -9.49 -4.22
CA ILE A 86 -5.99 -10.63 -3.91
C ILE A 86 -7.40 -10.11 -3.59
N GLN A 87 -7.55 -9.09 -2.74
CA GLN A 87 -8.86 -8.50 -2.42
C GLN A 87 -9.58 -7.91 -3.64
N ALA A 88 -8.85 -7.26 -4.56
CA ALA A 88 -9.44 -6.73 -5.80
C ALA A 88 -10.01 -7.85 -6.70
N SER A 89 -9.35 -9.01 -6.77
CA SER A 89 -9.83 -10.17 -7.52
C SER A 89 -11.02 -10.88 -6.86
N THR A 90 -11.08 -10.89 -5.53
CA THR A 90 -12.21 -11.47 -4.78
C THR A 90 -13.47 -10.62 -4.93
N CYS A 91 -13.35 -9.29 -4.99
CA CYS A 91 -14.50 -8.41 -5.26
C CYS A 91 -15.07 -8.56 -6.68
N ALA A 92 -14.25 -8.95 -7.66
CA ALA A 92 -14.72 -9.21 -9.03
C ALA A 92 -15.39 -10.59 -9.20
N GLY A 93 -14.99 -11.58 -8.40
CA GLY A 93 -15.50 -12.96 -8.50
C GLY A 93 -16.86 -13.21 -7.84
N ILE A 94 -17.38 -12.29 -7.02
CA ILE A 94 -18.68 -12.45 -6.33
C ILE A 94 -19.85 -11.88 -7.18
N ALA A 95 -19.57 -11.17 -8.27
CA ALA A 95 -20.59 -10.55 -9.13
C ALA A 95 -21.05 -11.44 -10.31
N SER A 96 -20.80 -12.75 -10.28
CA SER A 96 -21.20 -13.67 -11.35
C SER A 96 -21.67 -15.00 -10.80
N THR A 97 -22.83 -14.99 -10.14
CA THR A 97 -23.74 -16.13 -9.99
C THR A 97 -25.16 -15.62 -9.97
#